data_AF-A0A3B9EHL6-F1
#
_entry.id   AF-A0A3B9EHL6-F1
#
_cell.length_a   1.000
_cell.length_b   1.000
_cell.length_c   1.000
_cell.angle_alpha   90.00
_cell.angle_beta   90.00
_cell.angle_gamma   90.00
#
_symmetry.space_group_name_H-M   'P 1'
#
loop_
_entity.id
_entity.type
_entity.pdbx_description
1 polymer ?
#
loop_
_entity_poly.entity_id
_entity_poly.type
_entity_poly.pdbx_seq_one_letter_code
_entity_poly.pdbx_strand_id
1 'polypeptide(L)' 'DIDAAAWAAEAERSGLILTHGRQLQLEPGPKGSPAANAFRIGFASLDEMELVRAVDRLKAAQPA' A
#
# COMPACT_ATOMS: atom_id res chain seq x y z
N ASP A 1 6.84 3.80 -13.65
CA ASP A 1 6.18 2.51 -13.40
C ASP A 1 5.89 2.45 -11.91
N ILE A 2 4.71 2.00 -11.48
CA ILE A 2 4.36 2.01 -10.05
C ILE A 2 5.16 0.90 -9.36
N ASP A 3 5.87 1.23 -8.28
CA ASP A 3 6.46 0.25 -7.36
C ASP A 3 5.72 0.30 -6.01
N ALA A 4 4.72 -0.58 -5.87
CA ALA A 4 3.94 -0.66 -4.64
C ALA A 4 4.77 -1.10 -3.42
N ALA A 5 5.90 -1.79 -3.60
CA ALA A 5 6.76 -2.16 -2.48
C ALA A 5 7.52 -0.93 -1.96
N ALA A 6 8.09 -0.12 -2.86
CA ALA A 6 8.76 1.13 -2.50
C ALA A 6 7.79 2.14 -1.85
N TRP A 7 6.58 2.24 -2.40
CA TRP A 7 5.53 3.09 -1.86
C TRP A 7 5.07 2.63 -0.47
N ALA A 8 4.88 1.33 -0.26
CA ALA A 8 4.55 0.78 1.07
C ALA A 8 5.63 1.09 2.11
N ALA A 9 6.92 0.97 1.73
CA ALA A 9 8.03 1.30 2.63
C ALA A 9 8.06 2.78 3.03
N GLU A 10 7.72 3.70 2.13
CA GLU A 10 7.60 5.13 2.45
C GLU A 10 6.38 5.42 3.35
N ALA A 11 5.26 4.76 3.08
CA ALA A 11 4.07 4.87 3.92
C ALA A 11 4.35 4.39 5.36
N GLU A 12 5.09 3.29 5.51
CA GLU A 12 5.48 2.75 6.81
C GLU A 12 6.39 3.71 7.59
N ARG A 13 7.35 4.37 6.92
CA ARG A 13 8.16 5.46 7.52
C ARG A 13 7.30 6.62 8.04
N SER A 14 6.12 6.80 7.45
CA SER A 14 5.14 7.83 7.81
C SER A 14 4.10 7.36 8.86
N GLY A 15 4.27 6.15 9.39
CA GLY A 15 3.38 5.56 10.40
C GLY A 15 2.14 4.85 9.85
N LEU A 16 2.10 4.55 8.54
CA LEU A 16 1.02 3.79 7.91
C LEU A 16 1.49 2.39 7.53
N ILE A 17 1.01 1.37 8.25
CA ILE A 17 1.27 -0.04 7.93
C ILE A 17 0.21 -0.54 6.94
N LEU A 18 0.66 -1.12 5.83
CA LEU A 18 -0.22 -1.68 4.80
C LEU A 18 0.44 -2.88 4.11
N THR A 19 -0.38 -3.71 3.47
CA THR A 19 0.11 -4.83 2.67
C THR A 19 0.12 -4.45 1.19
N HIS A 20 1.24 -4.60 0.50
CA HIS A 20 1.29 -4.41 -0.95
C HIS A 20 1.08 -5.74 -1.69
N GLY A 21 0.62 -5.67 -2.94
CA GLY A 21 0.08 -6.80 -3.69
C GLY A 21 1.04 -7.98 -3.86
N ARG A 22 2.35 -7.72 -4.03
CA ARG A 22 3.37 -8.78 -4.10
C ARG A 22 3.46 -9.64 -2.83
N GLN A 23 3.13 -9.11 -1.65
CA GLN A 23 3.11 -9.91 -0.41
C GLN A 23 1.97 -10.93 -0.37
N LEU A 24 0.96 -10.75 -1.23
CA LEU A 24 -0.21 -11.63 -1.32
C LEU A 24 -0.14 -12.61 -2.50
N GLN A 25 0.92 -12.54 -3.30
CA GLN A 25 1.12 -13.44 -4.44
C GLN A 25 1.63 -14.80 -3.97
N LEU A 26 0.95 -15.87 -4.39
CA LEU A 26 1.39 -17.25 -4.13
C LEU A 26 2.58 -17.65 -5.03
N GLU A 27 2.65 -17.06 -6.23
CA GLU A 27 3.72 -17.26 -7.20
C GLU A 27 4.17 -15.90 -7.75
N PRO A 28 5.45 -15.74 -8.15
CA PRO A 28 5.92 -14.51 -8.77
C PRO A 28 5.13 -14.19 -10.04
N GLY A 29 4.34 -13.11 -10.00
CA GLY A 29 3.58 -12.67 -11.16
C GLY A 29 4.47 -12.01 -12.24
N PRO A 30 3.98 -11.87 -13.49
CA PRO A 30 4.69 -11.13 -14.52
C PRO A 30 4.98 -9.68 -14.07
N LYS A 31 6.13 -9.13 -14.50
CA LYS A 31 6.47 -7.73 -14.28
C LYS A 31 5.35 -6.83 -14.81
N GLY A 32 4.91 -5.86 -13.99
CA GLY A 32 3.81 -4.97 -14.33
C GLY A 32 2.41 -5.55 -14.09
N SER A 33 2.28 -6.72 -13.45
CA SER A 33 0.98 -7.25 -13.04
C SER A 33 0.22 -6.21 -12.19
N PRO A 34 -1.01 -5.82 -12.55
CA PRO A 34 -1.81 -4.90 -11.75
C PRO A 34 -1.99 -5.36 -10.30
N ALA A 35 -2.05 -6.69 -10.09
CA ALA A 35 -2.15 -7.27 -8.77
C ALA A 35 -0.89 -7.06 -7.92
N ALA A 36 0.30 -6.91 -8.53
CA ALA A 36 1.53 -6.57 -7.80
C ALA A 36 1.54 -5.09 -7.38
N ASN A 37 0.87 -4.21 -8.13
CA ASN A 37 0.80 -2.77 -7.91
C ASN A 37 -0.48 -2.34 -7.18
N ALA A 38 -0.99 -3.21 -6.30
CA ALA A 38 -2.16 -2.96 -5.47
C ALA A 38 -1.77 -2.85 -3.99
N PHE A 39 -2.67 -2.28 -3.19
CA PHE A 39 -2.53 -2.17 -1.74
C PHE A 39 -3.76 -2.75 -1.04
N ARG A 40 -3.57 -3.37 0.12
CA ARG A 40 -4.63 -3.79 1.02
C ARG A 40 -4.52 -3.02 2.32
N ILE A 41 -5.61 -2.33 2.67
CA ILE A 41 -5.78 -1.63 3.94
C ILE A 41 -6.84 -2.38 4.75
N GLY A 42 -6.47 -2.87 5.93
CA GLY A 42 -7.42 -3.43 6.88
C GLY A 42 -8.10 -2.29 7.64
N PHE A 43 -9.44 -2.22 7.60
CA PHE A 43 -10.22 -1.16 8.25
C PHE A 43 -10.96 -1.63 9.52
N ALA A 44 -10.84 -2.90 9.91
CA ALA A 44 -11.56 -3.47 11.06
C ALA A 44 -11.27 -2.74 12.39
N SER A 45 -10.11 -2.07 12.48
CA SER A 45 -9.68 -1.28 13.65
C SER A 45 -9.68 0.23 13.39
N LEU A 46 -10.22 0.70 12.26
CA LEU A 46 -10.23 2.12 11.89
C LEU A 46 -11.66 2.65 11.95
N ASP A 47 -11.83 3.83 12.56
CA ASP A 47 -13.03 4.63 12.33
C ASP A 47 -12.94 5.39 10.99
N GLU A 48 -13.99 6.11 10.64
CA GLU A 48 -14.07 6.86 9.38
C GLU A 48 -12.95 7.90 9.25
N MET A 49 -12.61 8.61 10.33
CA MET A 49 -11.56 9.63 10.31
C MET A 49 -10.18 8.99 10.14
N GLU A 50 -9.92 7.87 10.80
CA GLU A 50 -8.67 7.12 10.67
C GLU A 50 -8.52 6.51 9.27
N LEU A 51 -9.62 6.05 8.65
CA LEU A 51 -9.60 5.60 7.26
C LEU A 51 -9.20 6.73 6.31
N VAL A 52 -9.78 7.93 6.46
CA VAL A 52 -9.42 9.11 5.65
C VAL A 52 -7.94 9.44 5.84
N ARG A 53 -7.46 9.50 7.09
CA ARG A 53 -6.04 9.77 7.40
C ARG A 53 -5.10 8.72 6.83
N ALA A 54 -5.49 7.44 6.81
CA ALA A 54 -4.71 6.38 6.19
C ALA A 54 -4.59 6.58 4.67
N VAL A 55 -5.67 6.94 3.99
CA VAL A 55 -5.65 7.25 2.56
C VAL A 55 -4.80 8.48 2.26
N ASP A 56 -4.88 9.53 3.07
CA ASP A 56 -4.08 10.75 2.88
C ASP A 56 -2.58 10.48 3.07
N ARG A 57 -2.21 9.72 4.10
CA ARG A 57 -0.82 9.27 4.30
C ARG A 57 -0.33 8.42 3.14
N LEU A 58 -1.16 7.51 2.62
CA LEU A 58 -0.79 6.71 1.45
C LEU A 58 -0.49 7.60 0.25
N LYS A 59 -1.36 8.56 -0.06
CA LYS A 59 -1.14 9.49 -1.18
C LYS A 59 0.14 10.33 -1.00
N ALA A 60 0.39 10.83 0.20
CA ALA A 60 1.57 11.62 0.51
C ALA A 60 2.88 10.82 0.40
N ALA A 61 2.83 9.52 0.65
CA ALA A 61 3.97 8.62 0.56
C ALA A 61 4.31 8.16 -0.88
N GLN A 62 3.60 8.66 -1.89
CA GLN A 62 3.86 8.28 -3.29
C GLN A 62 5.29 8.68 -3.67
N PRO A 63 6.14 7.72 -4.09
CA PRO A 63 7.49 8.03 -4.55
C PRO A 63 7.47 8.96 -5.78
N ALA A 64 8.43 9.88 -5.85
CA ALA A 64 8.63 10.78 -6.98
C ALA A 64 9.03 10.05 -8.28
#